data_AF-A0A9D1CKT9-F1
#
_entry.id   AF-A0A9D1CKT9-F1
#
_cell.length_a   1.000
_cell.length_b   1.000
_cell.length_c   1.000
_cell.angle_alpha   90.00
_cell.angle_beta   90.00
_cell.angle_gamma   90.00
#
_symmetry.space_group_name_H-M   'P 1'
#
loop_
_entity.id
_entity.type
_entity.pdbx_description
1 polymer ?
#
loop_
_entity_poly.entity_id
_entity_poly.type
_entity_poly.pdbx_seq_one_letter_code
_entity_poly.pdbx_strand_id
1 'polypeptide(L)'
;MEKYIQKVNEIDLSKTTKEIMIQQIKTFYEIKETGYQPNNPYHVGDDVKLEKGTLLHGTYKNLEGLKEIMENGLISSWFIDGRLSKYPSSVGVWNLKQNYLLKEYINFYSGGTILYGGIFENGIQTSTKKTAIIPYDEMPNIIPIATSIDCHKWTLEQTKEARFMPSLVQNRVQIGVIFNGNNPYTKELLKGDILNPQMISDADVREFVNPNYYEKFIKDRGNKDDFFTDRESAILFGLPSNLVEGVLVGRDYEKNPEILKEI
;
A
#
# COMPACT_ATOMS: atom_id res chain seq x y z
N MET A 1 -22.36 -2.88 9.62
CA MET A 1 -21.54 -3.13 10.82
C MET A 1 -21.79 -4.51 11.43
N GLU A 2 -23.00 -4.80 11.93
CA GLU A 2 -23.32 -6.02 12.71
C GLU A 2 -22.88 -7.33 12.06
N LYS A 3 -23.15 -7.50 10.75
CA LYS A 3 -22.73 -8.69 9.98
C LYS A 3 -21.22 -8.98 10.09
N TYR A 4 -20.38 -7.95 10.16
CA TYR A 4 -18.93 -8.12 10.24
C TYR A 4 -18.50 -8.45 11.66
N ILE A 5 -19.14 -7.86 12.67
CA ILE A 5 -18.91 -8.22 14.08
C ILE A 5 -19.29 -9.68 14.32
N GLN A 6 -20.43 -10.14 13.79
CA GLN A 6 -20.82 -11.54 13.83
C GLN A 6 -19.74 -12.44 13.20
N LYS A 7 -19.24 -12.07 12.02
CA LYS A 7 -18.16 -12.82 11.36
C LYS A 7 -16.90 -12.90 12.21
N VAL A 8 -16.49 -11.82 12.90
CA VAL A 8 -15.35 -11.86 13.84
C VAL A 8 -15.58 -12.86 14.97
N ASN A 9 -16.81 -12.93 15.49
CA ASN A 9 -17.13 -13.86 16.58
C ASN A 9 -17.08 -15.33 16.14
N GLU A 10 -17.36 -15.61 14.86
CA GLU A 10 -17.29 -16.94 14.25
C GLU A 10 -15.85 -17.40 13.95
N ILE A 11 -14.89 -16.48 13.79
CA ILE A 11 -13.48 -16.82 13.60
C ILE A 11 -12.88 -17.25 14.96
N ASP A 12 -12.09 -18.33 14.94
CA ASP A 12 -11.32 -18.77 16.10
C ASP A 12 -10.11 -17.83 16.31
N LEU A 13 -10.30 -16.85 17.19
CA LEU A 13 -9.32 -15.83 17.55
C LEU A 13 -9.35 -15.66 19.08
N SER A 14 -8.21 -15.27 19.64
CA SER A 14 -8.15 -14.86 21.04
C SER A 14 -9.09 -13.68 21.33
N LYS A 15 -9.48 -13.54 22.60
CA LYS A 15 -10.34 -12.45 23.07
C LYS A 15 -9.77 -11.06 22.69
N THR A 16 -8.47 -10.85 22.92
CA THR A 16 -7.77 -9.60 22.62
C THR A 16 -7.83 -9.25 21.13
N THR A 17 -7.55 -10.22 20.26
CA THR A 17 -7.61 -10.03 18.80
C THR A 17 -9.04 -9.70 18.33
N LYS A 18 -10.06 -10.36 18.90
CA LYS A 18 -11.47 -10.02 18.62
C LYS A 18 -11.80 -8.59 19.02
N GLU A 19 -11.37 -8.16 20.21
CA GLU A 19 -11.60 -6.80 20.71
C GLU A 19 -10.95 -5.74 19.79
N ILE A 20 -9.69 -5.95 19.38
CA ILE A 20 -8.99 -5.06 18.44
C ILE A 20 -9.74 -4.97 17.11
N MET A 21 -10.11 -6.10 16.51
CA MET A 21 -10.80 -6.11 15.21
C MET A 21 -12.20 -5.49 15.29
N ILE A 22 -12.96 -5.80 16.34
CA ILE A 22 -14.29 -5.21 16.55
C ILE A 22 -14.17 -3.70 16.72
N GLN A 23 -13.16 -3.21 17.44
CA GLN A 23 -12.93 -1.78 17.58
C GLN A 23 -12.62 -1.11 16.24
N GLN A 24 -11.76 -1.74 15.41
CA GLN A 24 -11.47 -1.24 14.05
C GLN A 24 -12.72 -1.19 13.16
N ILE A 25 -13.59 -2.21 13.24
CA ILE A 25 -14.87 -2.23 12.53
C ILE A 25 -15.78 -1.08 13.00
N LYS A 26 -15.90 -0.86 14.31
CA LYS A 26 -16.71 0.25 14.85
C LYS A 26 -16.19 1.59 14.38
N THR A 27 -14.89 1.84 14.54
CA THR A 27 -14.22 3.08 14.09
C THR A 27 -14.47 3.33 12.60
N PHE A 28 -14.36 2.32 11.74
CA PHE A 28 -14.66 2.45 10.31
C PHE A 28 -16.09 2.94 10.06
N TYR A 29 -17.08 2.34 10.73
CA TYR A 29 -18.49 2.70 10.50
C TYR A 29 -18.85 4.05 11.12
N GLU A 30 -18.33 4.36 12.30
CA GLU A 30 -18.45 5.69 12.91
C GLU A 30 -17.93 6.76 11.95
N ILE A 31 -16.75 6.56 11.36
CA ILE A 31 -16.17 7.48 10.36
C ILE A 31 -17.03 7.54 9.09
N LYS A 32 -17.48 6.39 8.57
CA LYS A 32 -18.32 6.31 7.36
C LYS A 32 -19.62 7.10 7.54
N GLU A 33 -20.19 7.09 8.73
CA GLU A 33 -21.46 7.75 9.08
C GLU A 33 -21.33 9.24 9.42
N THR A 34 -20.10 9.77 9.60
CA THR A 34 -19.88 11.21 9.85
C THR A 34 -20.34 12.12 8.69
N GLY A 35 -20.46 11.57 7.48
CA GLY A 35 -20.68 12.36 6.27
C GLY A 35 -19.48 13.22 5.87
N TYR A 36 -18.28 12.97 6.42
CA TYR A 36 -17.06 13.66 6.00
C TYR A 36 -16.88 13.55 4.48
N GLN A 37 -16.56 14.67 3.86
CA GLN A 37 -16.22 14.76 2.44
C GLN A 37 -14.85 15.42 2.33
N PRO A 38 -13.88 14.79 1.65
CA PRO A 38 -12.60 15.41 1.41
C PRO A 38 -12.77 16.71 0.63
N ASN A 39 -12.04 17.73 1.06
CA ASN A 39 -11.95 18.95 0.28
C ASN A 39 -10.91 18.76 -0.82
N ASN A 40 -11.32 18.86 -2.08
CA ASN A 40 -10.40 18.78 -3.22
C ASN A 40 -10.13 20.19 -3.77
N PRO A 41 -8.94 20.77 -3.52
CA PRO A 41 -8.60 22.10 -4.02
C PRO A 41 -8.06 22.10 -5.46
N TYR A 42 -7.88 20.92 -6.08
CA TYR A 42 -7.18 20.79 -7.35
C TYR A 42 -8.09 21.00 -8.56
N HIS A 43 -7.53 21.65 -9.58
CA HIS A 43 -8.13 21.88 -10.89
C HIS A 43 -7.35 21.13 -11.97
N VAL A 44 -7.98 20.98 -13.14
CA VAL A 44 -7.31 20.38 -14.31
C VAL A 44 -6.09 21.21 -14.69
N GLY A 45 -4.93 20.55 -14.78
CA GLY A 45 -3.64 21.17 -15.09
C GLY A 45 -2.77 21.47 -13.86
N ASP A 46 -3.30 21.30 -12.64
CA ASP A 46 -2.54 21.52 -11.42
C ASP A 46 -1.48 20.44 -11.19
N ASP A 47 -0.34 20.86 -10.62
CA ASP A 47 0.63 19.95 -10.04
C ASP A 47 0.10 19.43 -8.68
N VAL A 48 -0.30 18.15 -8.65
CA VAL A 48 -0.82 17.51 -7.44
C VAL A 48 0.31 17.22 -6.46
N LYS A 49 0.19 17.74 -5.24
CA LYS A 49 1.11 17.48 -4.12
C LYS A 49 0.56 16.37 -3.24
N LEU A 50 1.39 15.38 -2.95
CA LEU A 50 1.13 14.32 -1.99
C LEU A 50 1.99 14.56 -0.76
N GLU A 51 1.37 14.66 0.41
CA GLU A 51 2.11 14.82 1.66
C GLU A 51 2.64 13.46 2.15
N LYS A 52 3.69 13.50 2.97
CA LYS A 52 4.09 12.35 3.79
C LYS A 52 2.88 11.83 4.56
N GLY A 53 2.65 10.53 4.49
CA GLY A 53 1.49 9.87 5.09
C GLY A 53 0.32 9.69 4.13
N THR A 54 0.30 10.30 2.94
CA THR A 54 -0.70 9.99 1.92
C THR A 54 -0.72 8.50 1.61
N LEU A 55 -1.93 7.93 1.51
CA LEU A 55 -2.14 6.51 1.23
C LEU A 55 -2.63 6.32 -0.20
N LEU A 56 -2.17 5.25 -0.87
CA LEU A 56 -2.63 4.89 -2.20
C LEU A 56 -2.98 3.40 -2.29
N HIS A 57 -4.02 3.08 -3.05
CA HIS A 57 -4.42 1.70 -3.31
C HIS A 57 -4.90 1.56 -4.76
N GLY A 58 -4.33 0.60 -5.50
CA GLY A 58 -4.72 0.32 -6.88
C GLY A 58 -5.67 -0.86 -6.99
N THR A 59 -6.46 -0.93 -8.06
CA THR A 59 -7.43 -2.02 -8.27
C THR A 59 -7.29 -2.66 -9.64
N TYR A 60 -7.06 -3.98 -9.67
CA TYR A 60 -7.00 -4.74 -10.92
C TYR A 60 -8.36 -4.87 -11.63
N LYS A 61 -9.45 -4.67 -10.89
CA LYS A 61 -10.81 -4.62 -11.47
C LYS A 61 -11.09 -3.28 -12.16
N ASN A 62 -10.15 -2.33 -12.12
CA ASN A 62 -10.27 -1.01 -12.75
C ASN A 62 -11.61 -0.32 -12.39
N LEU A 63 -12.46 0.03 -13.37
CA LEU A 63 -13.72 0.74 -13.13
C LEU A 63 -14.70 -0.02 -12.23
N GLU A 64 -14.80 -1.35 -12.38
CA GLU A 64 -15.63 -2.18 -11.50
C GLU A 64 -15.10 -2.11 -10.06
N GLY A 65 -13.78 -2.20 -9.91
CA GLY A 65 -13.12 -2.05 -8.61
C GLY A 65 -13.33 -0.67 -7.99
N LEU A 66 -13.32 0.40 -8.78
CA LEU A 66 -13.64 1.74 -8.30
C LEU A 66 -15.06 1.80 -7.76
N LYS A 67 -16.03 1.26 -8.50
CA LYS A 67 -17.45 1.21 -8.08
C LYS A 67 -17.60 0.47 -6.75
N GLU A 68 -16.97 -0.70 -6.61
CA GLU A 68 -16.96 -1.47 -5.36
C GLU A 68 -16.35 -0.67 -4.18
N ILE A 69 -15.22 0.00 -4.42
CA ILE A 69 -14.54 0.83 -3.42
C ILE A 69 -15.41 2.01 -3.01
N MET A 70 -16.05 2.71 -3.95
CA MET A 70 -16.87 3.88 -3.64
C MET A 70 -18.14 3.51 -2.86
N GLU A 71 -18.72 2.34 -3.12
CA GLU A 71 -19.89 1.84 -2.39
C GLU A 71 -19.53 1.37 -0.98
N ASN A 72 -18.50 0.53 -0.87
CA ASN A 72 -18.22 -0.23 0.35
C ASN A 72 -17.09 0.35 1.18
N GLY A 73 -16.15 1.06 0.57
CA GLY A 73 -14.81 1.31 1.08
C GLY A 73 -13.87 0.16 0.70
N LEU A 74 -12.59 0.30 1.08
CA LEU A 74 -11.67 -0.82 1.08
C LEU A 74 -11.97 -1.71 2.29
N ILE A 75 -12.19 -3.00 2.07
CA ILE A 75 -12.49 -3.98 3.12
C ILE A 75 -11.59 -5.20 2.94
N SER A 76 -11.07 -5.74 4.04
CA SER A 76 -10.13 -6.86 4.02
C SER A 76 -10.79 -8.18 3.59
N SER A 77 -9.96 -9.07 3.05
CA SER A 77 -10.38 -10.38 2.50
C SER A 77 -11.01 -11.32 3.53
N TRP A 78 -10.88 -11.06 4.83
CA TRP A 78 -11.65 -11.78 5.83
C TRP A 78 -13.15 -11.57 5.67
N PHE A 79 -13.59 -10.42 5.18
CA PHE A 79 -15.00 -10.02 5.21
C PHE A 79 -15.67 -10.07 3.84
N ILE A 80 -14.88 -10.09 2.76
CA ILE A 80 -15.35 -10.12 1.37
C ILE A 80 -14.76 -11.32 0.64
N ASP A 81 -15.38 -11.72 -0.48
CA ASP A 81 -14.79 -12.72 -1.37
C ASP A 81 -13.58 -12.10 -2.07
N GLY A 82 -12.39 -12.46 -1.61
CA GLY A 82 -11.14 -11.83 -1.98
C GLY A 82 -10.04 -12.85 -2.18
N ARG A 83 -8.99 -12.47 -2.90
CA ARG A 83 -7.83 -13.32 -3.11
C ARG A 83 -7.11 -13.59 -1.79
N LEU A 84 -6.61 -14.81 -1.61
CA LEU A 84 -5.73 -15.16 -0.49
C LEU A 84 -4.58 -14.14 -0.36
N SER A 85 -4.51 -13.48 0.79
CA SER A 85 -3.51 -12.47 1.14
C SER A 85 -2.58 -12.97 2.23
N LYS A 86 -1.38 -12.37 2.31
CA LYS A 86 -0.41 -12.60 3.41
C LYS A 86 -0.95 -12.11 4.76
N TYR A 87 -1.78 -11.06 4.73
CA TYR A 87 -2.41 -10.44 5.88
C TYR A 87 -3.93 -10.32 5.63
N PRO A 88 -4.68 -11.44 5.67
CA PRO A 88 -6.06 -11.49 5.18
C PRO A 88 -7.05 -10.64 5.98
N SER A 89 -6.68 -10.28 7.22
CA SER A 89 -7.40 -9.38 8.13
C SER A 89 -7.36 -7.90 7.73
N SER A 90 -6.45 -7.53 6.82
CA SER A 90 -6.07 -6.15 6.56
C SER A 90 -6.15 -5.79 5.08
N VAL A 91 -6.27 -4.49 4.80
CA VAL A 91 -6.11 -3.92 3.46
C VAL A 91 -4.68 -3.37 3.35
N GLY A 92 -3.94 -3.83 2.34
CA GLY A 92 -2.62 -3.31 2.02
C GLY A 92 -2.70 -2.01 1.22
N VAL A 93 -2.06 -0.94 1.70
CA VAL A 93 -2.00 0.36 1.03
C VAL A 93 -0.54 0.85 0.98
N TRP A 94 -0.21 1.63 -0.04
CA TRP A 94 1.05 2.37 -0.08
C TRP A 94 0.94 3.57 0.86
N ASN A 95 2.00 3.88 1.59
CA ASN A 95 2.07 4.95 2.59
C ASN A 95 3.36 5.76 2.39
N LEU A 96 3.20 6.99 1.91
CA LEU A 96 4.31 7.87 1.54
C LEU A 96 5.17 8.24 2.75
N LYS A 97 6.50 8.15 2.59
CA LYS A 97 7.48 8.48 3.64
C LYS A 97 8.02 9.90 3.59
N GLN A 98 7.75 10.59 2.50
CA GLN A 98 8.08 11.98 2.28
C GLN A 98 7.04 12.62 1.38
N ASN A 99 7.09 13.94 1.27
CA ASN A 99 6.27 14.68 0.33
C ASN A 99 6.75 14.40 -1.11
N TYR A 100 5.82 14.37 -2.06
CA TYR A 100 6.09 14.21 -3.49
C TYR A 100 5.16 15.09 -4.31
N LEU A 101 5.60 15.52 -5.50
CA LEU A 101 4.61 15.73 -6.57
C LEU A 101 4.12 14.36 -7.06
N LEU A 102 2.82 14.23 -7.36
CA LEU A 102 2.24 12.97 -7.83
C LEU A 102 3.01 12.41 -9.04
N LYS A 103 3.40 13.26 -9.99
CA LYS A 103 4.21 12.88 -11.15
C LYS A 103 5.58 12.29 -10.78
N GLU A 104 6.22 12.84 -9.74
CA GLU A 104 7.51 12.36 -9.25
C GLU A 104 7.34 11.03 -8.52
N TYR A 105 6.26 10.85 -7.75
CA TYR A 105 5.97 9.58 -7.11
C TYR A 105 5.68 8.49 -8.15
N ILE A 106 4.90 8.78 -9.19
CA ILE A 106 4.65 7.88 -10.32
C ILE A 106 5.97 7.48 -10.98
N ASN A 107 6.86 8.43 -11.24
CA ASN A 107 8.18 8.14 -11.81
C ASN A 107 9.02 7.24 -10.87
N PHE A 108 9.10 7.61 -9.58
CA PHE A 108 9.81 6.88 -8.54
C PHE A 108 9.38 5.43 -8.48
N TYR A 109 8.07 5.18 -8.35
CA TYR A 109 7.60 3.82 -8.18
C TYR A 109 7.48 3.06 -9.50
N SER A 110 7.46 3.69 -10.67
CA SER A 110 7.33 2.97 -11.94
C SER A 110 8.61 2.27 -12.40
N GLY A 111 9.75 2.46 -11.73
CA GLY A 111 11.01 1.83 -12.11
C GLY A 111 11.24 0.45 -11.49
N GLY A 112 12.42 0.23 -10.90
CA GLY A 112 12.83 -1.06 -10.35
C GLY A 112 13.50 -0.97 -8.99
N THR A 113 13.46 -2.06 -8.24
CA THR A 113 14.25 -2.26 -7.02
C THR A 113 15.46 -3.12 -7.35
N ILE A 114 16.65 -2.59 -7.14
CA ILE A 114 17.92 -3.32 -7.29
C ILE A 114 18.40 -3.84 -5.93
N LEU A 115 18.91 -5.07 -5.92
CA LEU A 115 19.63 -5.66 -4.80
C LEU A 115 21.08 -5.90 -5.21
N TYR A 116 22.02 -5.41 -4.43
CA TYR A 116 23.44 -5.75 -4.49
C TYR A 116 23.74 -6.78 -3.41
N GLY A 117 24.31 -7.92 -3.79
CA GLY A 117 24.61 -9.02 -2.89
C GLY A 117 26.09 -9.36 -2.88
N GLY A 118 26.66 -9.52 -1.68
CA GLY A 118 28.06 -9.87 -1.52
C GLY A 118 28.97 -8.70 -1.87
N ILE A 119 28.78 -7.57 -1.20
CA ILE A 119 29.55 -6.33 -1.44
C ILE A 119 31.01 -6.56 -1.04
N PHE A 120 31.94 -6.08 -1.87
CA PHE A 120 33.37 -6.15 -1.59
C PHE A 120 33.82 -4.94 -0.77
N GLU A 121 34.49 -5.19 0.36
CA GLU A 121 35.12 -4.18 1.19
C GLU A 121 36.61 -4.50 1.29
N ASN A 122 37.47 -3.56 0.85
CA ASN A 122 38.92 -3.77 0.76
C ASN A 122 39.31 -5.05 -0.03
N GLY A 123 38.55 -5.37 -1.08
CA GLY A 123 38.78 -6.56 -1.92
C GLY A 123 38.29 -7.87 -1.31
N ILE A 124 37.61 -7.85 -0.15
CA ILE A 124 37.07 -9.04 0.51
C ILE A 124 35.54 -9.05 0.34
N GLN A 125 35.00 -10.16 -0.16
CA GLN A 125 33.55 -10.34 -0.28
C GLN A 125 32.91 -10.46 1.12
N THR A 126 31.91 -9.63 1.40
CA THR A 126 31.14 -9.66 2.64
C THR A 126 29.80 -10.38 2.46
N SER A 127 29.05 -10.58 3.55
CA SER A 127 27.63 -11.00 3.50
C SER A 127 26.66 -9.81 3.37
N THR A 128 27.19 -8.59 3.27
CA THR A 128 26.40 -7.36 3.21
C THR A 128 25.56 -7.32 1.95
N LYS A 129 24.33 -6.83 2.12
CA LYS A 129 23.38 -6.55 1.04
C LYS A 129 23.01 -5.09 1.09
N LYS A 130 22.72 -4.52 -0.07
CA LYS A 130 22.16 -3.17 -0.19
C LYS A 130 21.03 -3.22 -1.20
N THR A 131 19.95 -2.51 -0.92
CA THR A 131 18.86 -2.31 -1.88
C THR A 131 18.77 -0.83 -2.24
N ALA A 132 18.22 -0.54 -3.41
CA ALA A 132 17.87 0.81 -3.82
C ALA A 132 16.72 0.77 -4.82
N ILE A 133 16.00 1.88 -4.92
CA ILE A 133 15.00 2.09 -5.97
C ILE A 133 15.64 2.91 -7.07
N ILE A 134 15.40 2.47 -8.30
CA ILE A 134 15.78 3.13 -9.53
C ILE A 134 14.49 3.66 -10.13
N PRO A 135 14.29 4.99 -10.16
CA PRO A 135 13.13 5.60 -10.81
C PRO A 135 13.04 5.24 -12.29
N TYR A 136 11.84 5.38 -12.87
CA TYR A 136 11.59 4.96 -14.25
C TYR A 136 12.45 5.68 -15.28
N ASP A 137 12.64 6.99 -15.15
CA ASP A 137 13.50 7.81 -16.01
C ASP A 137 14.99 7.46 -15.93
N GLU A 138 15.43 6.85 -14.83
CA GLU A 138 16.80 6.36 -14.64
C GLU A 138 17.03 4.92 -15.14
N MET A 139 15.98 4.21 -15.53
CA MET A 139 16.10 2.85 -16.06
C MET A 139 17.03 2.72 -17.28
N PRO A 140 17.12 3.70 -18.22
CA PRO A 140 18.13 3.67 -19.28
C PRO A 140 19.58 3.63 -18.77
N ASN A 141 19.84 4.10 -17.55
CA ASN A 141 21.17 4.13 -16.91
C ASN A 141 21.43 2.89 -16.02
N ILE A 142 20.65 1.81 -16.19
CA ILE A 142 20.72 0.65 -15.29
C ILE A 142 22.11 0.01 -15.20
N ILE A 143 22.87 -0.08 -16.30
CA ILE A 143 24.20 -0.70 -16.29
C ILE A 143 25.18 0.12 -15.44
N PRO A 144 25.38 1.43 -15.69
CA PRO A 144 26.17 2.29 -14.81
C PRO A 144 25.76 2.22 -13.33
N ILE A 145 24.45 2.22 -13.04
CA ILE A 145 23.92 2.13 -11.68
C ILE A 145 24.31 0.79 -11.06
N ALA A 146 24.03 -0.33 -11.75
CA ALA A 146 24.28 -1.68 -11.26
C ALA A 146 25.77 -1.99 -11.07
N THR A 147 26.67 -1.31 -11.79
CA THR A 147 28.13 -1.44 -11.64
C THR A 147 28.76 -0.39 -10.72
N SER A 148 27.96 0.51 -10.14
CA SER A 148 28.48 1.56 -9.23
C SER A 148 28.95 1.02 -7.88
N ILE A 149 28.56 -0.22 -7.54
CA ILE A 149 28.93 -0.91 -6.31
C ILE A 149 29.64 -2.21 -6.69
N ASP A 150 30.86 -2.38 -6.19
CA ASP A 150 31.61 -3.63 -6.34
C ASP A 150 30.94 -4.72 -5.50
N CYS A 151 30.32 -5.70 -6.17
CA CYS A 151 29.57 -6.77 -5.55
C CYS A 151 29.65 -8.06 -6.36
N HIS A 152 29.43 -9.19 -5.69
CA HIS A 152 29.43 -10.50 -6.33
C HIS A 152 28.29 -10.66 -7.35
N LYS A 153 27.12 -10.10 -7.04
CA LYS A 153 25.95 -10.12 -7.93
C LYS A 153 25.00 -8.97 -7.65
N TRP A 154 24.24 -8.59 -8.66
CA TRP A 154 23.06 -7.74 -8.50
C TRP A 154 21.83 -8.39 -9.15
N THR A 155 20.64 -8.04 -8.65
CA THR A 155 19.35 -8.44 -9.22
C THR A 155 18.41 -7.26 -9.26
N LEU A 156 17.64 -7.12 -10.33
CA LEU A 156 16.65 -6.05 -10.52
C LEU A 156 15.25 -6.67 -10.63
N GLU A 157 14.32 -6.17 -9.82
CA GLU A 157 12.90 -6.48 -9.97
C GLU A 157 12.11 -5.19 -10.21
N GLN A 158 10.94 -5.29 -10.85
CA GLN A 158 9.97 -4.21 -10.82
C GLN A 158 9.63 -3.87 -9.35
N THR A 159 9.47 -2.58 -9.01
CA THR A 159 8.96 -2.19 -7.68
C THR A 159 7.62 -2.90 -7.40
N LYS A 160 7.24 -3.01 -6.12
CA LYS A 160 5.95 -3.63 -5.80
C LYS A 160 4.80 -2.74 -6.24
N GLU A 161 4.88 -1.44 -5.95
CA GLU A 161 3.90 -0.42 -6.27
C GLU A 161 3.45 -0.49 -7.73
N ALA A 162 4.40 -0.55 -8.68
CA ALA A 162 4.08 -0.60 -10.11
C ALA A 162 3.34 -1.87 -10.54
N ARG A 163 3.37 -2.94 -9.74
CA ARG A 163 2.58 -4.16 -10.00
C ARG A 163 1.11 -3.94 -9.67
N PHE A 164 0.79 -3.06 -8.73
CA PHE A 164 -0.54 -2.89 -8.14
C PHE A 164 -1.19 -1.53 -8.43
N MET A 165 -0.43 -0.53 -8.88
CA MET A 165 -0.89 0.84 -9.20
C MET A 165 -0.85 1.12 -10.70
N PRO A 166 -1.61 2.11 -11.20
CA PRO A 166 -1.33 2.73 -12.50
C PRO A 166 0.13 3.13 -12.60
N SER A 167 0.84 2.81 -13.68
CA SER A 167 2.30 3.03 -13.75
C SER A 167 2.80 3.27 -15.17
N LEU A 168 4.05 3.70 -15.31
CA LEU A 168 4.69 3.97 -16.60
C LEU A 168 5.16 2.69 -17.33
N VAL A 169 5.21 1.55 -16.63
CA VAL A 169 5.76 0.28 -17.15
C VAL A 169 4.71 -0.73 -17.58
N GLN A 170 3.44 -0.53 -17.23
CA GLN A 170 2.36 -1.44 -17.62
C GLN A 170 1.00 -0.74 -17.63
N ASN A 171 0.08 -1.23 -18.46
CA ASN A 171 -1.27 -0.68 -18.60
C ASN A 171 -2.38 -1.65 -18.10
N ARG A 172 -2.06 -2.64 -17.28
CA ARG A 172 -3.03 -3.58 -16.67
C ARG A 172 -3.87 -2.91 -15.58
N VAL A 173 -3.23 -2.15 -14.68
CA VAL A 173 -3.93 -1.39 -13.64
C VAL A 173 -4.12 0.04 -14.14
N GLN A 174 -5.37 0.48 -14.23
CA GLN A 174 -5.75 1.80 -14.72
C GLN A 174 -6.40 2.67 -13.67
N ILE A 175 -6.74 2.13 -12.50
CA ILE A 175 -7.34 2.89 -11.39
C ILE A 175 -6.54 2.69 -10.11
N GLY A 176 -6.26 3.80 -9.43
CA GLY A 176 -5.92 3.84 -8.02
C GLY A 176 -6.71 4.91 -7.27
N VAL A 177 -6.90 4.73 -5.98
CA VAL A 177 -7.54 5.69 -5.08
C VAL A 177 -6.52 6.27 -4.12
N ILE A 178 -6.69 7.54 -3.76
CA ILE A 178 -5.81 8.32 -2.90
C ILE A 178 -6.57 8.71 -1.63
N PHE A 179 -5.92 8.54 -0.48
CA PHE A 179 -6.43 8.99 0.82
C PHE A 179 -5.40 9.92 1.50
N ASN A 180 -5.88 10.93 2.21
CA ASN A 180 -5.04 11.70 3.11
C ASN A 180 -4.85 10.98 4.43
N GLY A 181 -3.67 10.39 4.62
CA GLY A 181 -3.32 9.75 5.89
C GLY A 181 -3.03 10.72 7.03
N ASN A 182 -2.98 12.03 6.77
CA ASN A 182 -2.84 13.05 7.81
C ASN A 182 -4.17 13.54 8.39
N ASN A 183 -5.29 13.25 7.73
CA ASN A 183 -6.63 13.52 8.24
C ASN A 183 -6.87 12.77 9.58
N PRO A 184 -7.54 13.39 10.58
CA PRO A 184 -7.83 12.76 11.87
C PRO A 184 -8.50 11.37 11.80
N TYR A 185 -9.46 11.19 10.89
CA TYR A 185 -10.18 9.93 10.67
C TYR A 185 -9.26 8.84 10.12
N THR A 186 -8.46 9.15 9.09
CA THR A 186 -7.50 8.17 8.53
C THR A 186 -6.43 7.82 9.55
N LYS A 187 -5.95 8.80 10.34
CA LYS A 187 -5.01 8.57 11.45
C LYS A 187 -5.57 7.61 12.50
N GLU A 188 -6.86 7.70 12.80
CA GLU A 188 -7.50 6.79 13.75
C GLU A 188 -7.50 5.35 13.24
N LEU A 189 -7.82 5.14 11.95
CA LEU A 189 -7.77 3.81 11.31
C LEU A 189 -6.34 3.27 11.20
N LEU A 190 -5.34 4.14 11.01
CA LEU A 190 -3.92 3.75 10.96
C LEU A 190 -3.40 3.18 12.29
N LYS A 191 -4.11 3.34 13.41
CA LYS A 191 -3.81 2.61 14.65
C LYS A 191 -4.00 1.10 14.49
N GLY A 192 -4.71 0.66 13.45
CA GLY A 192 -4.83 -0.73 13.04
C GLY A 192 -3.75 -1.19 12.05
N ASP A 193 -2.67 -0.43 11.81
CA ASP A 193 -1.62 -0.85 10.86
C ASP A 193 -0.75 -1.98 11.44
N ILE A 194 -0.96 -3.21 10.96
CA ILE A 194 -0.20 -4.38 11.42
C ILE A 194 1.26 -4.37 10.95
N LEU A 195 1.64 -3.55 9.97
CA LEU A 195 3.05 -3.40 9.56
C LEU A 195 3.81 -2.41 10.45
N ASN A 196 3.13 -1.75 11.39
CA ASN A 196 3.72 -0.80 12.32
C ASN A 196 3.75 -1.39 13.76
N PRO A 197 4.93 -1.77 14.30
CA PRO A 197 5.03 -2.37 15.63
C PRO A 197 4.69 -1.41 16.77
N GLN A 198 4.66 -0.10 16.53
CA GLN A 198 4.18 0.88 17.50
C GLN A 198 2.65 0.91 17.60
N MET A 199 1.93 0.36 16.63
CA MET A 199 0.46 0.35 16.59
C MET A 199 -0.09 -0.98 17.09
N ILE A 200 0.40 -2.10 16.55
CA ILE A 200 0.02 -3.45 16.97
C ILE A 200 1.28 -4.18 17.44
N SER A 201 1.29 -4.72 18.66
CA SER A 201 2.47 -5.40 19.19
C SER A 201 2.77 -6.72 18.45
N ASP A 202 4.00 -7.21 18.56
CA ASP A 202 4.36 -8.54 18.02
C ASP A 202 3.57 -9.69 18.70
N ALA A 203 3.11 -9.49 19.93
CA ALA A 203 2.28 -10.46 20.63
C ALA A 203 0.86 -10.52 20.05
N ASP A 204 0.31 -9.37 19.65
CA ASP A 204 -1.08 -9.26 19.21
C ASP A 204 -1.25 -9.43 17.69
N VAL A 205 -0.16 -9.35 16.91
CA VAL A 205 -0.24 -9.35 15.44
C VAL A 205 -0.42 -10.74 14.83
N ARG A 206 -0.12 -11.81 15.57
CA ARG A 206 0.00 -13.18 15.04
C ARG A 206 -1.28 -13.67 14.36
N GLU A 207 -2.42 -13.50 14.99
CA GLU A 207 -3.70 -14.02 14.51
C GLU A 207 -4.26 -13.22 13.31
N PHE A 208 -3.68 -12.06 13.01
CA PHE A 208 -4.05 -11.23 11.85
C PHE A 208 -3.31 -11.61 10.56
N VAL A 209 -2.27 -12.45 10.67
CA VAL A 209 -1.36 -12.80 9.58
C VAL A 209 -1.55 -14.26 9.20
N ASN A 210 -1.35 -14.59 7.92
CA ASN A 210 -1.36 -15.98 7.49
C ASN A 210 -0.31 -16.80 8.28
N PRO A 211 -0.68 -17.89 8.96
CA PRO A 211 0.24 -18.68 9.78
C PRO A 211 1.48 -19.17 9.03
N ASN A 212 1.32 -19.53 7.74
CA ASN A 212 2.43 -20.00 6.89
C ASN A 212 3.42 -18.89 6.53
N TYR A 213 3.05 -17.62 6.72
CA TYR A 213 3.89 -16.46 6.44
C TYR A 213 4.43 -15.79 7.71
N TYR A 214 3.89 -16.12 8.89
CA TYR A 214 4.13 -15.37 10.13
C TYR A 214 5.61 -15.27 10.52
N GLU A 215 6.37 -16.37 10.43
CA GLU A 215 7.79 -16.36 10.80
C GLU A 215 8.63 -15.42 9.93
N LYS A 216 8.30 -15.33 8.65
CA LYS A 216 8.94 -14.39 7.73
C LYS A 216 8.44 -12.97 8.01
N PHE A 217 7.13 -12.81 8.16
CA PHE A 217 6.49 -11.52 8.45
C PHE A 217 7.14 -10.83 9.65
N ILE A 218 7.32 -11.51 10.79
CA ILE A 218 7.82 -10.86 12.01
C ILE A 218 9.28 -10.38 11.86
N LYS A 219 10.11 -11.14 11.15
CA LYS A 219 11.50 -10.78 10.86
C LYS A 219 11.58 -9.58 9.91
N ASP A 220 10.80 -9.63 8.84
CA ASP A 220 10.76 -8.61 7.80
C ASP A 220 10.13 -7.30 8.35
N ARG A 221 9.11 -7.41 9.21
CA ARG A 221 8.45 -6.28 9.89
C ARG A 221 9.42 -5.41 10.68
N GLY A 222 10.38 -6.03 11.37
CA GLY A 222 11.41 -5.32 12.14
C GLY A 222 12.58 -4.81 11.28
N ASN A 223 12.80 -5.38 10.10
CA ASN A 223 13.96 -5.11 9.24
C ASN A 223 13.53 -4.87 7.78
N LYS A 224 12.81 -3.77 7.57
CA LYS A 224 12.27 -3.41 6.26
C LYS A 224 13.39 -3.02 5.29
N ASP A 225 13.32 -3.51 4.06
CA ASP A 225 14.20 -3.14 2.94
C ASP A 225 13.34 -2.68 1.76
N ASP A 226 13.92 -2.34 0.59
CA ASP A 226 13.10 -1.85 -0.53
C ASP A 226 12.16 -2.92 -1.12
N PHE A 227 12.42 -4.21 -0.88
CA PHE A 227 11.55 -5.31 -1.30
C PHE A 227 10.45 -5.57 -0.28
N PHE A 228 10.74 -5.53 1.01
CA PHE A 228 9.78 -5.49 2.10
C PHE A 228 9.67 -4.05 2.60
N THR A 229 9.07 -3.23 1.74
CA THR A 229 9.10 -1.77 1.87
C THR A 229 8.46 -1.25 3.15
N ASP A 230 9.11 -0.24 3.74
CA ASP A 230 8.51 0.59 4.77
C ASP A 230 7.34 1.44 4.25
N ARG A 231 7.23 1.64 2.93
CA ARG A 231 6.16 2.35 2.22
C ARG A 231 4.86 1.54 2.08
N GLU A 232 4.74 0.40 2.75
CA GLU A 232 3.53 -0.42 2.79
C GLU A 232 2.93 -0.34 4.21
N SER A 233 1.62 -0.11 4.28
CA SER A 233 0.80 -0.23 5.49
C SER A 233 -0.26 -1.30 5.26
N ALA A 234 -0.64 -2.02 6.31
CA ALA A 234 -1.69 -3.03 6.26
C ALA A 234 -2.71 -2.77 7.36
N ILE A 235 -3.81 -2.11 7.00
CA ILE A 235 -4.80 -1.57 7.94
C ILE A 235 -5.87 -2.62 8.22
N LEU A 236 -6.02 -3.00 9.49
CA LEU A 236 -7.07 -3.91 9.94
C LEU A 236 -8.45 -3.43 9.48
N PHE A 237 -9.28 -4.39 9.03
CA PHE A 237 -10.60 -4.16 8.45
C PHE A 237 -10.60 -3.32 7.17
N GLY A 238 -10.21 -2.05 7.20
CA GLY A 238 -10.00 -1.25 5.99
C GLY A 238 -10.26 0.25 6.13
N LEU A 239 -10.60 0.91 5.01
CA LEU A 239 -10.78 2.37 4.91
C LEU A 239 -12.12 2.70 4.24
N PRO A 240 -12.98 3.55 4.84
CA PRO A 240 -14.27 3.86 4.27
C PRO A 240 -14.17 4.79 3.05
N SER A 241 -15.14 4.69 2.14
CA SER A 241 -15.11 5.38 0.85
C SER A 241 -15.20 6.89 0.94
N ASN A 242 -15.82 7.42 2.00
CA ASN A 242 -15.90 8.85 2.25
C ASN A 242 -14.54 9.49 2.61
N LEU A 243 -13.46 8.70 2.71
CA LEU A 243 -12.09 9.21 2.84
C LEU A 243 -11.32 9.28 1.51
N VAL A 244 -11.88 8.79 0.40
CA VAL A 244 -11.23 8.84 -0.91
C VAL A 244 -11.17 10.29 -1.39
N GLU A 245 -9.96 10.84 -1.47
CA GLU A 245 -9.74 12.25 -1.87
C GLU A 245 -9.52 12.41 -3.37
N GLY A 246 -9.11 11.35 -4.06
CA GLY A 246 -8.84 11.42 -5.49
C GLY A 246 -8.67 10.05 -6.12
N VAL A 247 -8.80 10.04 -7.46
CA VAL A 247 -8.60 8.85 -8.30
C VAL A 247 -7.39 9.09 -9.21
N LEU A 248 -6.40 8.22 -9.13
CA LEU A 248 -5.29 8.14 -10.07
C LEU A 248 -5.70 7.28 -11.25
N VAL A 249 -5.56 7.83 -12.45
CA VAL A 249 -5.95 7.19 -13.71
C VAL A 249 -4.70 6.81 -14.51
N GLY A 250 -4.70 5.61 -15.10
CA GLY A 250 -3.61 5.12 -15.93
C GLY A 250 -3.66 5.63 -17.38
N ARG A 251 -2.60 5.34 -18.13
CA ARG A 251 -2.35 5.90 -19.48
C ARG A 251 -3.42 5.57 -20.53
N ASP A 252 -4.11 4.44 -20.40
CA ASP A 252 -5.15 4.08 -21.37
C ASP A 252 -6.44 4.86 -21.09
N TYR A 253 -6.70 5.17 -19.82
CA TYR A 253 -7.90 5.87 -19.39
C TYR A 253 -7.72 7.39 -19.42
N GLU A 254 -6.52 7.91 -19.14
CA GLU A 254 -6.25 9.37 -19.10
C GLU A 254 -6.52 10.07 -20.44
N LYS A 255 -6.50 9.32 -21.55
CA LYS A 255 -6.74 9.82 -22.91
C LYS A 255 -8.14 9.51 -23.42
N ASN A 256 -9.01 8.92 -22.60
CA ASN A 256 -10.34 8.50 -22.99
C ASN A 256 -11.42 9.36 -22.29
N PRO A 257 -11.98 10.37 -22.99
CA PRO A 257 -12.97 11.27 -22.39
C PRO A 257 -14.24 10.56 -21.89
N GLU A 258 -14.65 9.45 -22.51
CA GLU A 258 -15.86 8.75 -22.08
C GLU A 258 -15.64 8.00 -20.77
N ILE A 259 -14.47 7.36 -20.61
CA ILE A 259 -14.10 6.72 -19.34
C ILE A 259 -13.93 7.77 -18.23
N LEU A 260 -13.30 8.90 -18.52
CA LEU A 260 -13.10 9.97 -17.55
C LEU A 260 -14.41 10.60 -17.05
N LYS A 261 -15.50 10.54 -17.83
CA LYS A 261 -16.83 10.97 -17.38
C LYS A 261 -17.49 9.98 -16.41
N GLU A 262 -17.08 8.71 -16.43
CA GLU A 262 -17.61 7.68 -15.52
C GLU A 262 -16.93 7.66 -14.15
N ILE A 263 -15.74 8.26 -14.05
CA ILE A 263 -14.91 8.34 -12.83
C ILE A 263 -15.31 9.57 -12.03
#